data_AF-A0A3D0HIU2-F1
#
_entry.id   AF-A0A3D0HIU2-F1
#
_cell.length_a   1.000
_cell.length_b   1.000
_cell.length_c   1.000
_cell.angle_alpha   90.00
_cell.angle_beta   90.00
_cell.angle_gamma   90.00
#
_symmetry.space_group_name_H-M   'P 1'
#
loop_
_entity.id
_entity.type
_entity.pdbx_description
1 polymer ?
#
loop_
_entity_poly.entity_id
_entity_poly.type
_entity_poly.pdbx_seq_one_letter_code
_entity_poly.pdbx_strand_id
1 'polypeptide(L)'
;LVYVGGMPVEQALNVVAIDGARLGDELMRIGYSGPAPCPGVVPHAFVELHIEQGPMLEANDVRIGAVTSVQGISWQEVTVIGQSNHAGTTPMSLRHDPAYVAAEITVFLRKLASEFGGDQVCTVGKIDIHPNLTNVVPAKATLTLDVRNTDESLLK
;
A
#
# COMPACT_ATOMS: atom_id res chain seq x y z
N LEU A 1 13.42 5.89 -1.46
CA LEU A 1 13.50 5.71 -2.93
C LEU A 1 14.48 6.67 -3.59
N VAL A 2 14.40 7.99 -3.36
CA VAL A 2 15.28 8.98 -4.03
C VAL A 2 16.76 8.71 -3.83
N TYR A 3 17.20 8.54 -2.58
CA TYR A 3 18.62 8.39 -2.26
C TYR A 3 19.27 7.14 -2.88
N VAL A 4 18.48 6.07 -3.06
CA VAL A 4 18.92 4.79 -3.67
C VAL A 4 18.62 4.71 -5.17
N GLY A 5 18.22 5.83 -5.80
CA GLY A 5 17.99 5.92 -7.24
C GLY A 5 16.67 5.33 -7.75
N GLY A 6 15.79 4.85 -6.86
CA GLY A 6 14.49 4.28 -7.23
C GLY A 6 13.40 5.30 -7.61
N MET A 7 13.68 6.60 -7.48
CA MET A 7 12.75 7.69 -7.81
C MET A 7 13.53 9.01 -8.01
N PRO A 8 13.24 9.82 -9.04
CA PRO A 8 13.81 11.16 -9.17
C PRO A 8 13.37 12.10 -8.05
N VAL A 9 14.24 13.04 -7.64
CA VAL A 9 13.92 14.07 -6.63
C VAL A 9 12.69 14.86 -7.02
N GLU A 10 12.61 15.30 -8.27
CA GLU A 10 11.50 16.09 -8.78
C GLU A 10 10.17 15.34 -8.63
N GLN A 11 10.17 14.03 -8.93
CA GLN A 11 8.99 13.20 -8.74
C GLN A 11 8.57 13.15 -7.27
N ALA A 12 9.51 12.96 -6.34
CA ALA A 12 9.21 12.94 -4.91
C ALA A 12 8.64 14.28 -4.43
N LEU A 13 9.23 15.41 -4.84
CA LEU A 13 8.77 16.75 -4.46
C LEU A 13 7.36 17.07 -5.01
N ASN A 14 6.95 16.41 -6.09
CA ASN A 14 5.63 16.54 -6.69
C ASN A 14 4.57 15.57 -6.14
N VAL A 15 4.92 14.69 -5.20
CA VAL A 15 3.94 13.80 -4.54
C VAL A 15 2.92 14.65 -3.77
N VAL A 16 1.65 14.33 -3.99
CA VAL A 16 0.50 14.95 -3.34
C VAL A 16 -0.03 14.00 -2.26
N ALA A 17 -0.11 14.49 -1.03
CA ALA A 17 -0.67 13.78 0.11
C ALA A 17 -2.19 13.62 -0.01
N ILE A 18 -2.77 12.76 0.82
CA ILE A 18 -4.20 12.43 0.82
C ILE A 18 -5.11 13.63 1.11
N ASP A 19 -4.58 14.68 1.74
CA ASP A 19 -5.26 15.94 2.05
C ASP A 19 -5.03 17.02 0.97
N GLY A 20 -4.31 16.68 -0.10
CA GLY A 20 -4.02 17.58 -1.22
C GLY A 20 -2.73 18.38 -1.07
N ALA A 21 -2.00 18.29 0.05
CA ALA A 21 -0.74 19.00 0.22
C ALA A 21 0.38 18.39 -0.65
N ARG A 22 1.17 19.23 -1.34
CA ARG A 22 2.32 18.77 -2.13
C ARG A 22 3.60 18.78 -1.29
N LEU A 23 4.38 17.71 -1.34
CA LEU A 23 5.58 17.54 -0.49
C LEU A 23 6.56 18.73 -0.59
N GLY A 24 6.86 19.18 -1.81
CA GLY A 24 7.79 20.29 -2.02
C GLY A 24 7.29 21.62 -1.42
N ASP A 25 6.00 21.89 -1.51
CA ASP A 25 5.40 23.10 -0.91
C ASP A 25 5.47 23.05 0.61
N GLU A 26 5.21 21.88 1.19
CA GLU A 26 5.29 21.70 2.63
C GLU A 26 6.72 21.82 3.15
N LEU A 27 7.73 21.28 2.44
CA LEU A 27 9.14 21.47 2.78
C LEU A 27 9.54 22.95 2.76
N MET A 28 9.07 23.73 1.78
CA MET A 28 9.28 25.17 1.76
C MET A 28 8.57 25.86 2.93
N ARG A 29 7.31 25.50 3.19
CA ARG A 29 6.48 26.09 4.26
C ARG A 29 7.12 25.91 5.64
N ILE A 30 7.70 24.75 5.92
CA ILE A 30 8.36 24.47 7.21
C ILE A 30 9.84 24.85 7.25
N GLY A 31 10.40 25.35 6.14
CA GLY A 31 11.81 25.78 6.05
C GLY A 31 12.84 24.64 5.89
N TYR A 32 12.41 23.45 5.47
CA TYR A 32 13.27 22.27 5.25
C TYR A 32 13.59 21.99 3.78
N SER A 33 13.23 22.89 2.86
CA SER A 33 13.66 22.85 1.45
C SER A 33 15.14 23.27 1.32
N GLY A 34 16.04 22.45 1.85
CA GLY A 34 17.48 22.73 1.89
C GLY A 34 18.18 22.64 0.53
N PRO A 35 19.34 23.29 0.37
CA PRO A 35 20.07 23.35 -0.91
C PRO A 35 20.98 22.13 -1.15
N ALA A 36 21.10 21.23 -0.18
CA ALA A 36 21.96 20.06 -0.30
C ALA A 36 21.45 19.11 -1.39
N PRO A 37 22.34 18.55 -2.23
CA PRO A 37 21.92 17.60 -3.26
C PRO A 37 21.37 16.32 -2.63
N CYS A 38 20.36 15.75 -3.28
CA CYS A 38 19.82 14.43 -2.94
C CYS A 38 19.80 13.58 -4.22
N PRO A 39 20.49 12.43 -4.27
CA PRO A 39 21.37 11.89 -3.24
C PRO A 39 22.61 12.77 -2.99
N GLY A 40 23.10 12.72 -1.75
CA GLY A 40 24.30 13.43 -1.32
C GLY A 40 25.53 12.52 -1.27
N VAL A 41 26.44 12.80 -0.33
CA VAL A 41 27.62 11.95 -0.09
C VAL A 41 27.19 10.59 0.44
N VAL A 42 27.68 9.52 -0.18
CA VAL A 42 27.42 8.13 0.23
C VAL A 42 28.23 7.79 1.49
N PRO A 43 27.59 7.34 2.58
CA PRO A 43 28.30 6.95 3.80
C PRO A 43 29.04 5.62 3.62
N HIS A 44 30.08 5.39 4.44
CA HIS A 44 30.78 4.10 4.48
C HIS A 44 29.88 2.95 4.95
N ALA A 45 28.99 3.23 5.91
CA ALA A 45 27.99 2.30 6.42
C ALA A 45 26.78 3.07 6.94
N PHE A 46 25.61 2.43 6.96
CA PHE A 46 24.35 2.95 7.52
C PHE A 46 23.77 1.92 8.48
N VAL A 47 23.35 2.36 9.67
CA VAL A 47 22.69 1.53 10.69
C VAL A 47 21.44 2.26 11.14
N GLU A 48 20.30 1.59 11.08
CA GLU A 48 19.02 2.09 11.57
C GLU A 48 18.55 1.24 12.75
N LEU A 49 18.23 1.91 13.85
CA LEU A 49 17.57 1.29 15.00
C LEU A 49 16.07 1.53 14.88
N HIS A 50 15.28 0.47 14.93
CA HIS A 50 13.83 0.55 14.80
C HIS A 50 13.14 -0.46 15.72
N ILE A 51 11.91 -0.17 16.13
CA ILE A 51 11.06 -1.17 16.81
C ILE A 51 10.60 -2.23 15.80
N GLU A 52 10.25 -3.43 16.26
CA GLU A 52 9.85 -4.54 15.38
C GLU A 52 8.56 -4.26 14.59
N GLN A 53 7.62 -3.51 15.19
CA GLN A 53 6.24 -3.34 14.68
C GLN A 53 5.48 -4.67 14.47
N GLY A 54 5.96 -5.74 15.11
CA GLY A 54 5.38 -7.08 15.13
C GLY A 54 5.56 -7.72 16.50
N PRO A 55 5.01 -8.93 16.70
CA PRO A 55 5.01 -9.59 18.00
C PRO A 55 6.16 -10.58 18.21
N MET A 56 7.08 -10.78 17.26
CA MET A 56 8.04 -11.88 17.28
C MET A 56 9.06 -11.78 18.42
N LEU A 57 9.67 -10.63 18.64
CA LEU A 57 10.66 -10.43 19.70
C LEU A 57 10.02 -10.61 21.07
N GLU A 58 8.83 -10.06 21.28
CA GLU A 58 8.07 -10.24 22.52
C GLU A 58 7.64 -11.70 22.72
N ALA A 59 7.04 -12.33 21.72
CA ALA A 59 6.54 -13.71 21.80
C ALA A 59 7.64 -14.74 22.02
N ASN A 60 8.88 -14.44 21.62
CA ASN A 60 10.03 -15.33 21.78
C ASN A 60 10.99 -14.92 22.92
N ASP A 61 10.62 -13.94 23.75
CA ASP A 61 11.47 -13.39 24.84
C ASP A 61 12.88 -12.97 24.36
N VAL A 62 12.94 -12.35 23.18
CA VAL A 62 14.17 -11.87 22.56
C VAL A 62 14.28 -10.36 22.70
N ARG A 63 15.37 -9.86 23.31
CA ARG A 63 15.55 -8.42 23.54
C ARG A 63 15.98 -7.63 22.30
N ILE A 64 16.82 -8.21 21.44
CA ILE A 64 17.40 -7.54 20.26
C ILE A 64 17.31 -8.48 19.05
N GLY A 65 16.65 -8.03 18.00
CA GLY A 65 16.62 -8.71 16.71
C GLY A 65 17.74 -8.22 15.79
N ALA A 66 18.58 -9.12 15.31
CA ALA A 66 19.49 -8.83 14.20
C ALA A 66 18.74 -9.03 12.87
N VAL A 67 18.31 -7.93 12.25
CA VAL A 67 17.57 -7.97 10.98
C VAL A 67 18.50 -8.44 9.85
N THR A 68 18.24 -9.63 9.30
CA THR A 68 19.04 -10.22 8.21
C THR A 68 18.53 -9.85 6.82
N SER A 69 17.24 -9.51 6.71
CA SER A 69 16.59 -9.10 5.46
C SER A 69 15.41 -8.18 5.76
N VAL A 70 15.03 -7.39 4.76
CA VAL A 70 13.80 -6.59 4.79
C VAL A 70 12.85 -7.23 3.77
N GLN A 71 11.59 -7.40 4.12
CA GLN A 71 10.58 -7.94 3.20
C GLN A 71 10.49 -7.07 1.94
N GLY A 72 10.42 -7.72 0.77
CA GLY A 72 9.99 -7.06 -0.45
C GLY A 72 8.53 -6.65 -0.30
N ILE A 73 8.20 -5.44 -0.75
CA ILE A 73 6.86 -4.85 -0.65
C ILE A 73 6.34 -4.60 -2.06
N SER A 74 5.17 -5.16 -2.36
CA SER A 74 4.38 -4.83 -3.55
C SER A 74 3.11 -4.12 -3.09
N TRP A 75 3.07 -2.81 -3.36
CA TRP A 75 1.87 -1.99 -3.17
C TRP A 75 1.22 -1.73 -4.51
N GLN A 76 -0.06 -2.09 -4.61
CA GLN A 76 -0.86 -1.89 -5.82
C GLN A 76 -2.15 -1.18 -5.47
N GLU A 77 -2.60 -0.27 -6.33
CA GLU A 77 -3.95 0.26 -6.29
C GLU A 77 -4.72 -0.32 -7.48
N VAL A 78 -5.85 -0.95 -7.18
CA VAL A 78 -6.75 -1.52 -8.18
C VAL A 78 -8.03 -0.72 -8.19
N THR A 79 -8.45 -0.27 -9.38
CA THR A 79 -9.75 0.38 -9.57
C THR A 79 -10.63 -0.49 -10.46
N VAL A 80 -11.78 -0.90 -9.92
CA VAL A 80 -12.82 -1.64 -10.64
C VAL A 80 -13.93 -0.66 -11.02
N ILE A 81 -14.20 -0.57 -12.32
CA ILE A 81 -15.30 0.23 -12.87
C ILE A 81 -16.48 -0.69 -13.15
N GLY A 82 -17.62 -0.36 -12.55
CA GLY A 82 -18.89 -1.04 -12.77
C GLY A 82 -19.94 -0.06 -13.28
N GLN A 83 -21.19 -0.28 -12.87
CA GLN A 83 -22.31 0.54 -13.31
C GLN A 83 -23.23 0.88 -12.14
N SER A 84 -23.48 2.19 -11.95
CA SER A 84 -24.45 2.65 -10.96
C SER A 84 -25.87 2.25 -11.35
N ASN A 85 -26.57 1.62 -10.42
CA ASN A 85 -27.96 1.19 -10.59
C ASN A 85 -28.75 1.32 -9.29
N HIS A 86 -30.07 1.42 -9.38
CA HIS A 86 -30.93 1.44 -8.19
C HIS A 86 -31.03 0.03 -7.58
N ALA A 87 -30.67 -0.11 -6.30
CA ALA A 87 -30.50 -1.41 -5.67
C ALA A 87 -31.79 -2.24 -5.55
N GLY A 88 -32.96 -1.60 -5.57
CA GLY A 88 -34.25 -2.30 -5.48
C GLY A 88 -34.86 -2.72 -6.82
N THR A 89 -34.47 -2.08 -7.93
CA THR A 89 -35.18 -2.23 -9.22
C THR A 89 -34.32 -2.87 -10.31
N THR A 90 -33.01 -2.96 -10.12
CA THR A 90 -32.11 -3.63 -11.06
C THR A 90 -31.92 -5.10 -10.68
N PRO A 91 -32.36 -6.05 -11.53
CA PRO A 91 -32.15 -7.49 -11.32
C PRO A 91 -30.67 -7.85 -11.20
N MET A 92 -30.34 -8.89 -10.42
CA MET A 92 -28.95 -9.32 -10.20
C MET A 92 -28.23 -9.68 -11.51
N SER A 93 -28.93 -10.27 -12.48
CA SER A 93 -28.36 -10.67 -13.77
C SER A 93 -27.88 -9.51 -14.65
N LEU A 94 -28.29 -8.28 -14.35
CA LEU A 94 -27.94 -7.07 -15.11
C LEU A 94 -26.93 -6.18 -14.36
N ARG A 95 -26.46 -6.60 -13.18
CA ARG A 95 -25.55 -5.78 -12.37
C ARG A 95 -24.11 -5.96 -12.81
N HIS A 96 -23.41 -4.83 -12.88
CA HIS A 96 -21.96 -4.76 -12.94
C HIS A 96 -21.49 -4.13 -11.62
N ASP A 97 -21.47 -4.93 -10.55
CA ASP A 97 -21.24 -4.46 -9.18
C ASP A 97 -19.74 -4.54 -8.81
N PRO A 98 -19.02 -3.40 -8.70
CA PRO A 98 -17.61 -3.39 -8.39
C PRO A 98 -17.32 -3.63 -6.90
N ALA A 99 -18.29 -3.44 -6.00
CA ALA A 99 -18.11 -3.77 -4.58
C ALA A 99 -18.08 -5.29 -4.36
N TYR A 100 -18.92 -6.03 -5.10
CA TYR A 100 -18.84 -7.50 -5.13
C TYR A 100 -17.46 -7.99 -5.60
N VAL A 101 -16.95 -7.42 -6.70
CA VAL A 101 -15.62 -7.78 -7.23
C VAL A 101 -14.51 -7.44 -6.23
N ALA A 102 -14.57 -6.28 -5.57
CA ALA A 102 -13.59 -5.90 -4.55
C ALA A 102 -13.60 -6.85 -3.34
N ALA A 103 -14.77 -7.34 -2.92
CA ALA A 103 -14.90 -8.32 -1.85
C ALA A 103 -14.27 -9.67 -2.26
N GLU A 104 -14.53 -10.15 -3.48
CA GLU A 104 -13.93 -11.38 -4.01
C GLU A 104 -12.40 -11.27 -4.08
N ILE A 105 -11.86 -10.14 -4.54
CA ILE A 105 -10.41 -9.89 -4.55
C ILE A 105 -9.84 -9.95 -3.13
N THR A 106 -10.52 -9.34 -2.16
CA THR A 106 -10.08 -9.32 -0.76
C THR A 106 -10.02 -10.73 -0.17
N VAL A 107 -11.05 -11.53 -0.39
CA VAL A 107 -11.11 -12.94 0.06
C VAL A 107 -10.03 -13.78 -0.63
N PHE A 108 -9.88 -13.61 -1.95
CA PHE A 108 -8.87 -14.31 -2.73
C PHE A 108 -7.47 -14.01 -2.23
N LEU A 109 -7.15 -12.73 -1.99
CA LEU A 109 -5.82 -12.33 -1.54
C LEU A 109 -5.45 -12.94 -0.18
N ARG A 110 -6.42 -13.06 0.74
CA ARG A 110 -6.22 -13.75 2.04
C ARG A 110 -5.98 -15.25 1.86
N LYS A 111 -6.71 -15.89 0.94
CA LYS A 111 -6.51 -17.32 0.62
C LYS A 111 -5.12 -17.53 0.01
N LEU A 112 -4.72 -16.68 -0.93
CA LEU A 112 -3.41 -16.74 -1.57
C LEU A 112 -2.27 -16.67 -0.54
N ALA A 113 -2.32 -15.73 0.41
CA ALA A 113 -1.34 -15.66 1.50
C ALA A 113 -1.28 -16.96 2.32
N SER A 114 -2.45 -17.56 2.58
CA SER A 114 -2.55 -18.82 3.34
C SER A 114 -2.03 -20.03 2.55
N GLU A 115 -2.22 -20.05 1.23
CA GLU A 115 -1.74 -21.11 0.34
C GLU A 115 -0.22 -21.10 0.18
N PHE A 116 0.39 -19.91 0.07
CA PHE A 116 1.85 -19.77 0.03
C PHE A 116 2.49 -20.07 1.40
N GLY A 117 1.83 -19.65 2.49
CA GLY A 117 2.33 -19.83 3.84
C GLY A 117 3.66 -19.12 4.11
N GLY A 118 4.34 -19.51 5.19
CA GLY A 118 5.64 -18.94 5.57
C GLY A 118 5.59 -17.43 5.79
N ASP A 119 6.48 -16.70 5.11
CA ASP A 119 6.62 -15.25 5.23
C ASP A 119 5.66 -14.45 4.33
N GLN A 120 4.80 -15.12 3.56
CA GLN A 120 3.84 -14.45 2.69
C GLN A 120 2.74 -13.79 3.52
N VAL A 121 2.65 -12.47 3.43
CA VAL A 121 1.55 -11.71 4.03
C VAL A 121 0.90 -10.85 2.95
N CYS A 122 -0.44 -10.80 2.98
CA CYS A 122 -1.20 -9.95 2.08
C CYS A 122 -2.32 -9.25 2.82
N THR A 123 -2.55 -7.98 2.51
CA THR A 123 -3.54 -7.13 3.18
C THR A 123 -4.25 -6.24 2.18
N VAL A 124 -5.58 -6.16 2.27
CA VAL A 124 -6.35 -5.06 1.70
C VAL A 124 -6.63 -4.05 2.80
N GLY A 125 -5.85 -2.97 2.83
CA GLY A 125 -5.89 -1.98 3.92
C GLY A 125 -6.91 -0.86 3.71
N LYS A 126 -7.29 -0.60 2.46
CA LYS A 126 -8.20 0.50 2.08
C LYS A 126 -9.13 0.05 0.96
N ILE A 127 -10.40 0.41 1.07
CA ILE A 127 -11.42 0.24 0.03
C ILE A 127 -12.28 1.51 -0.02
N ASP A 128 -12.20 2.23 -1.12
CA ASP A 128 -13.08 3.37 -1.43
C ASP A 128 -14.17 2.91 -2.40
N ILE A 129 -15.42 2.96 -1.95
CA ILE A 129 -16.59 2.67 -2.78
C ILE A 129 -17.21 3.99 -3.24
N HIS A 130 -17.72 4.03 -4.48
CA HIS A 130 -18.43 5.19 -5.01
C HIS A 130 -19.72 4.75 -5.75
N PRO A 131 -20.89 5.35 -5.47
CA PRO A 131 -21.10 6.56 -4.65
C PRO A 131 -21.20 6.30 -3.13
N ASN A 132 -21.04 5.06 -2.67
CA ASN A 132 -21.15 4.66 -1.26
C ASN A 132 -22.52 4.96 -0.62
N LEU A 133 -23.59 4.64 -1.34
CA LEU A 133 -24.98 4.83 -0.89
C LEU A 133 -25.65 3.47 -0.69
N THR A 134 -26.40 3.32 0.40
CA THR A 134 -27.02 2.04 0.81
C THR A 134 -27.93 1.43 -0.27
N ASN A 135 -28.62 2.26 -1.06
CA ASN A 135 -29.63 1.83 -2.04
C ASN A 135 -29.16 1.97 -3.50
N VAL A 136 -27.86 2.07 -3.74
CA VAL A 136 -27.27 2.19 -5.08
C VAL A 136 -26.19 1.13 -5.27
N VAL A 137 -26.29 0.35 -6.34
CA VAL A 137 -25.18 -0.51 -6.80
C VAL A 137 -24.00 0.42 -7.14
N PRO A 138 -22.80 0.21 -6.60
CA PRO A 138 -21.69 1.13 -6.84
C PRO A 138 -21.27 1.21 -8.31
N ALA A 139 -20.79 2.38 -8.74
CA ALA A 139 -20.17 2.56 -10.05
C ALA A 139 -18.66 2.29 -10.03
N LYS A 140 -18.02 2.41 -8.87
CA LYS A 140 -16.58 2.22 -8.74
C LYS A 140 -16.20 1.69 -7.37
N ALA A 141 -15.18 0.84 -7.33
CA ALA A 141 -14.45 0.46 -6.14
C ALA A 141 -12.94 0.62 -6.40
N THR A 142 -12.24 1.32 -5.50
CA THR A 142 -10.77 1.45 -5.54
C THR A 142 -10.22 0.83 -4.26
N LEU A 143 -9.26 -0.09 -4.37
CA LEU A 143 -8.70 -0.83 -3.25
C LEU A 143 -7.18 -0.91 -3.33
N THR A 144 -6.52 -0.96 -2.18
CA THR A 144 -5.07 -1.11 -2.09
C THR A 144 -4.70 -2.55 -1.73
N LEU A 145 -3.76 -3.15 -2.45
CA LEU A 145 -3.19 -4.45 -2.15
C LEU A 145 -1.77 -4.24 -1.59
N ASP A 146 -1.53 -4.70 -0.37
CA ASP A 146 -0.19 -4.78 0.25
C ASP A 146 0.21 -6.26 0.30
N VAL A 147 1.18 -6.64 -0.52
CA VAL A 147 1.69 -8.00 -0.63
C VAL A 147 3.18 -7.97 -0.25
N ARG A 148 3.59 -8.80 0.70
CA ARG A 148 4.98 -8.87 1.16
C ARG A 148 5.49 -10.29 1.25
N ASN A 149 6.75 -10.46 0.90
CA ASN A 149 7.50 -11.70 1.03
C ASN A 149 8.99 -11.38 1.24
N THR A 150 9.71 -12.23 1.96
CA THR A 150 11.18 -12.15 2.14
C THR A 150 11.94 -12.68 0.91
N ASP A 151 11.28 -13.44 0.03
CA ASP A 151 11.79 -13.94 -1.26
C ASP A 151 11.17 -13.16 -2.43
N GLU A 152 12.00 -12.38 -3.14
CA GLU A 152 11.60 -11.59 -4.30
C GLU A 152 11.04 -12.45 -5.45
N SER A 153 11.48 -13.70 -5.61
CA SER A 153 11.01 -14.58 -6.68
C SER A 153 9.57 -15.06 -6.49
N LEU A 154 9.12 -15.08 -5.23
CA LEU A 154 7.76 -15.41 -4.82
C LEU A 154 6.86 -14.16 -4.73
N LEU A 155 7.44 -12.97 -4.66
CA LEU A 155 6.74 -11.70 -4.71
C LEU A 155 6.29 -11.39 -6.16
N LYS A 156 5.12 -11.94 -6.57
CA LYS A 156 4.48 -11.66 -7.86
C LYS A 156 3.07 -11.11 -7.71
#